data_AF-A0A534S233-F1
#
_entry.id   AF-A0A534S233-F1
#
_cell.length_a   1.000
_cell.length_b   1.000
_cell.length_c   1.000
_cell.angle_alpha   90.00
_cell.angle_beta   90.00
_cell.angle_gamma   90.00
#
_symmetry.space_group_name_H-M   'P 1'
#
loop_
_entity.id
_entity.type
_entity.pdbx_description
1 polymer ?
#
loop_
_entity_poly.entity_id
_entity_poly.type
_entity_poly.pdbx_seq_one_letter_code
_entity_poly.pdbx_strand_id
1 'polypeptide(L)'
;MATSVASASQQATKVATTRTVAECAESWYPGAEEYLKTSSFPVIIGCLGIVLLAGCSGPEKKAGALVAEASQLVHAAQEAEKTSYSDAFKLYHAALVKAETIATRYPLSQVAAQLAQGAVKIGPYTLTALKNTLVPQTKRKAETEENPLACALVIAKTITDSSRQAGVLEQIALVYIEVGQYPQALQIATMIADSSRQAGVLEQLVLTYLEIGQYPQALQIARTIADSSRQAKV
;
A
#
# COMPACT_ATOMS: atom_id res chain seq x y z
N MET A 1 -2.49 70.77 9.21
CA MET A 1 -3.05 69.72 10.08
C MET A 1 -3.19 68.40 9.31
N ALA A 2 -2.10 67.82 8.81
CA ALA A 2 -2.14 66.59 8.00
C ALA A 2 -1.04 65.57 8.37
N THR A 3 -0.36 65.76 9.51
CA THR A 3 0.73 64.89 9.97
C THR A 3 0.38 64.08 11.23
N SER A 4 -0.83 64.23 11.79
CA SER A 4 -1.22 63.58 13.05
C SER A 4 -2.08 62.31 12.89
N VAL A 5 -2.61 62.02 11.70
CA VAL A 5 -3.55 60.90 11.50
C VAL A 5 -2.81 59.62 11.04
N ALA A 6 -1.62 59.74 10.46
CA ALA A 6 -0.81 58.60 9.99
C ALA A 6 -0.11 57.83 11.12
N SER A 7 0.17 58.46 12.27
CA SER A 7 0.83 57.78 13.40
C SER A 7 -0.13 56.89 14.19
N ALA A 8 -1.42 57.25 14.27
CA ALA A 8 -2.44 56.50 14.99
C ALA A 8 -2.84 55.21 14.25
N SER A 9 -2.92 55.23 12.91
CA SER A 9 -3.23 54.03 12.13
C SER A 9 -2.08 53.00 12.15
N GLN A 10 -0.83 53.48 12.14
CA GLN A 10 0.36 52.62 12.27
C GLN A 10 0.47 51.98 13.66
N GLN A 11 0.12 52.69 14.73
CA GLN A 11 0.08 52.14 16.09
C GLN A 11 -1.03 51.10 16.26
N ALA A 12 -2.22 51.30 15.67
CA ALA A 12 -3.31 50.34 15.74
C ALA A 12 -2.99 49.00 15.02
N THR A 13 -2.35 49.04 13.84
CA THR A 13 -1.89 47.82 13.13
C THR A 13 -0.76 47.10 13.86
N LYS A 14 0.11 47.83 14.57
CA LYS A 14 1.22 47.24 15.34
C LYS A 14 0.70 46.47 16.56
N VAL A 15 -0.29 47.03 17.26
CA VAL A 15 -0.93 46.41 18.44
C VAL A 15 -1.78 45.19 18.08
N ALA A 16 -2.49 45.23 16.94
CA ALA A 16 -3.26 44.08 16.45
C ALA A 16 -2.37 42.90 16.04
N THR A 17 -1.23 43.18 15.40
CA THR A 17 -0.27 42.14 14.95
C THR A 17 0.49 41.51 16.13
N THR A 18 0.78 42.27 17.19
CA THR A 18 1.42 41.70 18.40
C THR A 18 0.50 40.78 19.19
N ARG A 19 -0.82 41.00 19.14
CA ARG A 19 -1.78 40.19 19.89
C ARG A 19 -1.95 38.79 19.30
N THR A 20 -1.94 38.67 17.96
CA THR A 20 -2.06 37.37 17.26
C THR A 20 -0.80 36.52 17.36
N VAL A 21 0.39 37.13 17.41
CA VAL A 21 1.66 36.40 17.53
C VAL A 21 1.86 35.87 18.96
N ALA A 22 1.40 36.61 19.97
CA ALA A 22 1.42 36.18 21.36
C ALA A 22 0.43 35.02 21.63
N GLU A 23 -0.78 35.09 21.08
CA GLU A 23 -1.78 34.01 21.20
C GLU A 23 -1.35 32.72 20.48
N CYS A 24 -0.53 32.79 19.43
CA CYS A 24 0.06 31.60 18.80
C CYS A 24 1.24 31.00 19.59
N ALA A 25 1.95 31.80 20.40
CA ALA A 25 3.12 31.33 21.14
C ALA A 25 2.75 30.54 22.42
N GLU A 26 1.68 30.93 23.12
CA GLU A 26 1.23 30.25 24.35
C GLU A 26 0.70 28.82 24.09
N SER A 27 0.24 28.51 22.88
CA SER A 27 -0.24 27.17 22.53
C SER A 27 0.87 26.11 22.49
N TRP A 28 2.14 26.49 22.37
CA TRP A 28 3.24 25.55 22.14
C TRP A 28 4.27 25.49 23.28
N TYR A 29 4.34 26.49 24.18
CA TYR A 29 5.31 26.51 25.28
C TYR A 29 4.79 27.26 26.53
N PRO A 30 4.21 26.55 27.53
CA PRO A 30 3.88 27.19 28.80
C PRO A 30 5.17 27.40 29.62
N GLY A 31 5.50 28.66 29.95
CA GLY A 31 6.57 28.99 30.93
C GLY A 31 7.79 29.77 30.44
N ALA A 32 7.76 30.44 29.29
CA ALA A 32 8.91 31.21 28.78
C ALA A 32 9.13 32.60 29.44
N GLU A 33 8.27 33.04 30.36
CA GLU A 33 8.35 34.39 30.95
C GLU A 33 9.50 34.57 31.97
N GLU A 34 10.06 33.50 32.52
CA GLU A 34 11.00 33.63 33.66
C GLU A 34 12.46 33.86 33.25
N TYR A 35 12.80 33.69 31.96
CA TYR A 35 14.20 33.79 31.47
C TYR A 35 14.60 35.19 30.97
N LEU A 36 13.69 36.15 30.89
CA LEU A 36 13.96 37.49 30.34
C LEU A 36 14.24 38.58 31.38
N LYS A 37 14.21 38.27 32.69
CA LYS A 37 14.32 39.29 33.75
C LYS A 37 15.71 39.53 34.35
N THR A 38 16.73 38.74 34.02
CA THR A 38 18.01 38.74 34.78
C THR A 38 19.29 39.00 33.98
N SER A 39 19.23 39.24 32.67
CA SER A 39 20.45 39.52 31.89
C SER A 39 20.54 40.98 31.45
N SER A 40 21.20 41.79 32.28
CA SER A 40 21.66 43.14 31.94
C SER A 40 22.93 43.05 31.08
N PHE A 41 22.78 42.83 29.78
CA PHE A 41 23.84 43.09 28.80
C PHE A 41 23.23 43.70 27.53
N PRO A 42 23.54 44.97 27.19
CA PRO A 42 23.26 45.49 25.86
C PRO A 42 24.26 44.85 24.90
N VAL A 43 23.91 44.73 23.61
CA VAL A 43 24.64 44.00 22.55
C VAL A 43 24.18 42.54 22.45
N ILE A 44 23.07 42.32 21.73
CA ILE A 44 22.78 41.28 20.71
C ILE A 44 21.30 41.47 20.32
N ILE A 45 20.94 42.63 19.78
CA ILE A 45 19.65 42.85 19.09
C ILE A 45 19.96 43.21 17.64
N GLY A 46 20.89 42.46 17.04
CA GLY A 46 21.32 42.63 15.64
C GLY A 46 21.01 41.42 14.76
N CYS A 47 20.62 40.27 15.33
CA CYS A 47 20.46 39.03 14.56
C CYS A 47 19.05 38.40 14.63
N LEU A 48 18.12 38.94 15.43
CA LEU A 48 16.73 38.46 15.51
C LEU A 48 15.78 39.14 14.52
N GLY A 49 16.34 39.88 13.56
CA GLY A 49 15.63 40.67 12.55
C GLY A 49 15.74 40.12 11.13
N ILE A 50 16.06 38.84 10.92
CA ILE A 50 15.86 38.19 9.62
C ILE A 50 14.44 37.61 9.61
N VAL A 51 13.49 38.51 9.37
CA VAL A 51 12.32 38.35 8.51
C VAL A 51 11.89 36.89 8.26
N LEU A 52 11.23 36.29 9.25
CA LEU A 52 10.28 35.19 9.10
C LEU A 52 8.98 35.72 8.44
N LEU A 53 9.08 36.20 7.21
CA LEU A 53 7.92 36.56 6.37
C LEU A 53 8.03 35.92 4.98
N ALA A 54 8.50 34.67 4.92
CA ALA A 54 8.14 33.81 3.79
C ALA A 54 6.73 33.30 4.06
N GLY A 55 5.74 33.88 3.37
CA GLY A 55 4.33 33.55 3.53
C GLY A 55 4.06 32.04 3.51
N CYS A 56 3.16 31.60 4.39
CA CYS A 56 2.63 30.23 4.49
C CYS A 56 1.78 29.80 3.27
N SER A 57 2.26 30.09 2.06
CA SER A 57 1.78 29.58 0.77
C SER A 57 2.91 28.84 0.02
N GLY A 58 3.90 28.37 0.77
CA GLY A 58 5.09 27.67 0.29
C GLY A 58 4.95 26.14 0.15
N PRO A 59 6.08 25.45 -0.15
CA PRO A 59 6.14 23.99 -0.28
C PRO A 59 5.60 23.23 0.95
N GLU A 60 5.67 23.81 2.15
CA GLU A 60 5.09 23.24 3.38
C GLU A 60 3.59 23.00 3.29
N LYS A 61 2.83 23.98 2.79
CA LYS A 61 1.37 23.85 2.66
C LYS A 61 0.99 22.74 1.67
N LYS A 62 1.76 22.60 0.59
CA LYS A 62 1.55 21.55 -0.42
C LYS A 62 1.94 20.17 0.12
N ALA A 63 3.04 20.06 0.86
CA ALA A 63 3.44 18.83 1.52
C ALA A 63 2.38 18.39 2.56
N GLY A 64 1.89 19.31 3.38
CA GLY A 64 0.81 19.05 4.34
C GLY A 64 -0.50 18.61 3.66
N ALA A 65 -0.89 19.23 2.54
CA ALA A 65 -2.05 18.80 1.76
C ALA A 65 -1.90 17.36 1.24
N LEU A 66 -0.72 16.97 0.78
CA LEU A 66 -0.44 15.60 0.34
C LEU A 66 -0.52 14.59 1.49
N VAL A 67 -0.09 14.94 2.70
CA VAL A 67 -0.28 14.08 3.89
C VAL A 67 -1.76 13.90 4.20
N ALA A 68 -2.55 14.98 4.11
CA ALA A 68 -3.99 14.92 4.34
C ALA A 68 -4.69 14.05 3.30
N GLU A 69 -4.40 14.24 2.00
CA GLU A 69 -4.90 13.39 0.92
C GLU A 69 -4.49 11.92 1.11
N ALA A 70 -3.24 11.65 1.45
CA ALA A 70 -2.77 10.28 1.71
C ALA A 70 -3.49 9.66 2.91
N SER A 71 -3.77 10.44 3.95
CA SER A 71 -4.53 9.98 5.12
C SER A 71 -5.99 9.67 4.78
N GLN A 72 -6.62 10.47 3.93
CA GLN A 72 -7.97 10.18 3.41
C GLN A 72 -8.00 8.88 2.60
N LEU A 73 -7.01 8.67 1.72
CA LEU A 73 -6.87 7.43 0.96
C LEU A 73 -6.69 6.21 1.88
N VAL A 74 -5.92 6.33 2.96
CA VAL A 74 -5.78 5.29 3.98
C VAL A 74 -7.13 4.96 4.64
N HIS A 75 -7.92 5.97 5.01
CA HIS A 75 -9.25 5.72 5.58
C HIS A 75 -10.20 5.06 4.58
N ALA A 76 -10.20 5.51 3.33
CA ALA A 76 -10.96 4.87 2.27
C ALA A 76 -10.51 3.41 2.05
N ALA A 77 -9.21 3.14 2.14
CA ALA A 77 -8.66 1.79 2.03
C ALA A 77 -9.11 0.88 3.18
N GLN A 78 -9.16 1.39 4.42
CA GLN A 78 -9.68 0.64 5.58
C GLN A 78 -11.15 0.24 5.42
N GLU A 79 -11.96 1.11 4.80
CA GLU A 79 -13.35 0.79 4.47
C GLU A 79 -13.44 -0.22 3.32
N ALA A 80 -12.60 -0.07 2.29
CA ALA A 80 -12.52 -1.01 1.18
C ALA A 80 -12.10 -2.42 1.64
N GLU A 81 -11.20 -2.56 2.62
CA GLU A 81 -10.76 -3.86 3.17
C GLU A 81 -11.92 -4.72 3.69
N LYS A 82 -13.07 -4.12 4.01
CA LYS A 82 -14.27 -4.85 4.45
C LYS A 82 -14.95 -5.61 3.33
N THR A 83 -14.68 -5.25 2.07
CA THR A 83 -15.40 -5.76 0.89
C THR A 83 -14.49 -6.25 -0.23
N SER A 84 -13.35 -5.60 -0.47
CA SER A 84 -12.34 -6.02 -1.44
C SER A 84 -10.93 -5.57 -1.05
N TYR A 85 -10.02 -6.52 -0.91
CA TYR A 85 -8.60 -6.27 -0.73
C TYR A 85 -7.95 -5.72 -2.00
N SER A 86 -8.46 -6.07 -3.19
CA SER A 86 -7.94 -5.52 -4.45
C SER A 86 -8.10 -4.00 -4.52
N ASP A 87 -9.27 -3.48 -4.14
CA ASP A 87 -9.53 -2.04 -4.10
C ASP A 87 -8.82 -1.36 -2.94
N ALA A 88 -8.78 -1.99 -1.77
CA ALA A 88 -7.99 -1.49 -0.64
C ALA A 88 -6.50 -1.35 -1.00
N PHE A 89 -5.92 -2.35 -1.67
CA PHE A 89 -4.53 -2.32 -2.12
C PHE A 89 -4.25 -1.13 -3.06
N LYS A 90 -5.13 -0.86 -4.04
CA LYS A 90 -5.01 0.30 -4.94
C LYS A 90 -4.97 1.61 -4.14
N LEU A 91 -5.84 1.75 -3.14
CA LEU A 91 -5.94 2.94 -2.30
C LEU A 91 -4.72 3.12 -1.39
N TYR A 92 -4.25 2.05 -0.72
CA TYR A 92 -3.02 2.11 0.08
C TYR A 92 -1.78 2.41 -0.76
N HIS A 93 -1.69 1.82 -1.95
CA HIS A 93 -0.60 2.12 -2.88
C HIS A 93 -0.65 3.58 -3.33
N ALA A 94 -1.83 4.12 -3.66
CA ALA A 94 -2.00 5.53 -3.99
C ALA A 94 -1.59 6.46 -2.82
N ALA A 95 -1.95 6.10 -1.58
CA ALA A 95 -1.52 6.82 -0.38
C ALA A 95 0.01 6.81 -0.21
N LEU A 96 0.65 5.65 -0.42
CA LEU A 96 2.10 5.52 -0.37
C LEU A 96 2.77 6.39 -1.45
N VAL A 97 2.28 6.37 -2.68
CA VAL A 97 2.81 7.21 -3.78
C VAL A 97 2.72 8.70 -3.42
N LYS A 98 1.60 9.14 -2.85
CA LYS A 98 1.43 10.52 -2.37
C LYS A 98 2.45 10.87 -1.29
N ALA A 99 2.69 9.97 -0.35
CA ALA A 99 3.66 10.15 0.71
C ALA A 99 5.12 10.18 0.21
N GLU A 100 5.49 9.28 -0.71
CA GLU A 100 6.83 9.28 -1.33
C GLU A 100 7.03 10.50 -2.24
N THR A 101 5.95 11.04 -2.82
CA THR A 101 5.99 12.31 -3.56
C THR A 101 6.42 13.47 -2.65
N ILE A 102 6.11 13.45 -1.36
CA ILE A 102 6.55 14.49 -0.42
C ILE A 102 8.07 14.46 -0.26
N ALA A 103 8.64 13.27 -0.07
CA ALA A 103 10.08 13.09 0.09
C ALA A 103 10.87 13.47 -1.19
N THR A 104 10.30 13.22 -2.37
CA THR A 104 10.97 13.48 -3.65
C THR A 104 10.78 14.92 -4.16
N ARG A 105 9.57 15.48 -4.01
CA ARG A 105 9.22 16.81 -4.56
C ARG A 105 9.41 17.95 -3.56
N TYR A 106 9.43 17.65 -2.27
CA TYR A 106 9.61 18.62 -1.19
C TYR A 106 10.63 18.14 -0.13
N PRO A 107 11.85 17.73 -0.52
CA PRO A 107 12.82 17.11 0.39
C PRO A 107 13.29 18.02 1.54
N LEU A 108 13.28 19.34 1.32
CA LEU A 108 13.67 20.34 2.32
C LEU A 108 12.51 20.77 3.24
N SER A 109 11.32 20.19 3.06
CA SER A 109 10.18 20.55 3.91
C SER A 109 10.29 19.92 5.30
N GLN A 110 9.84 20.65 6.32
CA GLN A 110 9.74 20.14 7.68
C GLN A 110 8.82 18.91 7.73
N VAL A 111 7.73 18.93 6.96
CA VAL A 111 6.81 17.78 6.83
C VAL A 111 7.53 16.55 6.29
N ALA A 112 8.39 16.68 5.26
CA ALA A 112 9.16 15.54 4.74
C ALA A 112 10.11 14.96 5.80
N ALA A 113 10.82 15.82 6.54
CA ALA A 113 11.71 15.37 7.61
C ALA A 113 10.95 14.65 8.74
N GLN A 114 9.82 15.20 9.18
CA GLN A 114 8.98 14.60 10.22
C GLN A 114 8.30 13.31 9.77
N LEU A 115 7.90 13.22 8.50
CA LEU A 115 7.34 12.00 7.91
C LEU A 115 8.39 10.88 7.86
N ALA A 116 9.63 11.21 7.47
CA ALA A 116 10.75 10.27 7.46
C ALA A 116 11.13 9.79 8.87
N GLN A 117 11.05 10.68 9.86
CA GLN A 117 11.25 10.35 11.29
C GLN A 117 10.06 9.62 11.92
N GLY A 118 8.93 9.50 11.21
CA GLY A 118 7.69 8.88 11.72
C GLY A 118 6.92 9.74 12.74
N ALA A 119 7.30 11.02 12.91
CA ALA A 119 6.60 11.98 13.76
C ALA A 119 5.25 12.40 13.15
N VAL A 120 5.17 12.48 11.82
CA VAL A 120 3.91 12.67 11.08
C VAL A 120 3.43 11.30 10.59
N LYS A 121 2.16 11.00 10.86
CA LYS A 121 1.48 9.76 10.43
C LYS A 121 0.57 10.02 9.23
N ILE A 122 0.33 8.98 8.45
CA ILE A 122 -0.63 8.93 7.36
C ILE A 122 -1.79 8.06 7.86
N GLY A 123 -2.88 8.71 8.28
CA GLY A 123 -3.89 8.06 9.11
C GLY A 123 -3.26 7.51 10.41
N PRO A 124 -3.47 6.23 10.76
CA PRO A 124 -2.86 5.65 11.96
C PRO A 124 -1.42 5.15 11.75
N TYR A 125 -0.88 5.17 10.52
CA TYR A 125 0.38 4.50 10.16
C TYR A 125 1.54 5.47 9.95
N THR A 126 2.76 5.03 10.24
CA THR A 126 3.97 5.73 9.79
C THR A 126 4.25 5.42 8.33
N LEU A 127 5.05 6.26 7.65
CA LEU A 127 5.47 6.00 6.26
C LEU A 127 6.16 4.63 6.14
N THR A 128 7.03 4.29 7.09
CA THR A 128 7.72 3.00 7.12
C THR A 128 6.75 1.82 7.26
N ALA A 129 5.75 1.92 8.16
CA ALA A 129 4.74 0.87 8.33
C ALA A 129 3.86 0.73 7.08
N LEU A 130 3.45 1.85 6.48
CA LEU A 130 2.68 1.86 5.23
C LEU A 130 3.46 1.15 4.11
N LYS A 131 4.73 1.52 3.92
CA LYS A 131 5.60 1.01 2.85
C LYS A 131 6.01 -0.45 3.03
N ASN A 132 6.49 -0.80 4.21
CA ASN A 132 7.19 -2.08 4.43
C ASN A 132 6.26 -3.17 4.96
N THR A 133 5.07 -2.81 5.45
CA THR A 133 4.15 -3.76 6.06
C THR A 133 2.79 -3.73 5.39
N LEU A 134 2.11 -2.59 5.39
CA LEU A 134 0.70 -2.53 5.00
C LEU A 134 0.49 -2.76 3.50
N VAL A 135 1.23 -2.05 2.64
CA VAL A 135 1.14 -2.23 1.18
C VAL A 135 1.53 -3.67 0.76
N PRO A 136 2.64 -4.26 1.24
CA PRO A 136 2.96 -5.66 0.92
C PRO A 136 1.95 -6.68 1.46
N GLN A 137 1.39 -6.47 2.66
CA GLN A 137 0.38 -7.36 3.20
C GLN A 137 -0.93 -7.29 2.41
N THR A 138 -1.42 -6.09 2.11
CA THR A 138 -2.65 -5.89 1.33
C THR A 138 -2.48 -6.36 -0.10
N LYS A 139 -1.29 -6.21 -0.71
CA LYS A 139 -0.95 -6.83 -2.00
C LYS A 139 -1.15 -8.33 -1.99
N ARG A 140 -0.60 -9.04 -1.00
CA ARG A 140 -0.77 -10.51 -0.90
C ARG A 140 -2.23 -10.91 -0.73
N LYS A 141 -3.00 -10.15 0.07
CA LYS A 141 -4.44 -10.39 0.22
C LYS A 141 -5.19 -10.18 -1.09
N ALA A 142 -4.89 -9.10 -1.81
CA ALA A 142 -5.45 -8.80 -3.13
C ALA A 142 -5.12 -9.90 -4.16
N GLU A 143 -3.87 -10.34 -4.23
CA GLU A 143 -3.45 -11.44 -5.11
C GLU A 143 -4.17 -12.76 -4.77
N THR A 144 -4.44 -13.00 -3.49
CA THR A 144 -5.20 -14.18 -3.04
C THR A 144 -6.68 -14.08 -3.43
N GLU A 145 -7.27 -12.89 -3.35
CA GLU A 145 -8.65 -12.62 -3.77
C GLU A 145 -8.81 -12.76 -5.29
N GLU A 146 -7.87 -12.21 -6.06
CA GLU A 146 -7.91 -12.25 -7.52
C GLU A 146 -7.53 -13.63 -8.08
N ASN A 147 -6.65 -14.38 -7.40
CA ASN A 147 -6.18 -15.67 -7.86
C ASN A 147 -6.08 -16.73 -6.74
N PRO A 148 -7.23 -17.15 -6.17
CA PRO A 148 -7.26 -18.10 -5.07
C PRO A 148 -6.69 -19.47 -5.45
N LEU A 149 -6.85 -19.87 -6.72
CA LEU A 149 -6.32 -21.16 -7.21
C LEU A 149 -4.79 -21.16 -7.33
N ALA A 150 -4.16 -20.05 -7.72
CA ALA A 150 -2.70 -19.96 -7.70
C ALA A 150 -2.16 -20.02 -6.27
N CYS A 151 -2.83 -19.38 -5.30
CA CYS A 151 -2.47 -19.50 -3.89
C CYS A 151 -2.63 -20.93 -3.36
N ALA A 152 -3.73 -21.60 -3.70
CA ALA A 152 -3.94 -23.00 -3.35
C ALA A 152 -2.83 -23.90 -3.91
N LEU A 153 -2.39 -23.66 -5.15
CA LEU A 153 -1.30 -24.41 -5.77
C LEU A 153 0.04 -24.21 -5.04
N VAL A 154 0.35 -23.00 -4.59
CA VAL A 154 1.57 -22.73 -3.80
C VAL A 154 1.52 -23.52 -2.49
N ILE A 155 0.38 -23.53 -1.79
CA ILE A 155 0.21 -24.28 -0.55
C ILE A 155 0.32 -25.79 -0.80
N ALA A 156 -0.32 -26.31 -1.85
CA ALA A 156 -0.26 -27.72 -2.21
C ALA A 156 1.19 -28.21 -2.41
N LYS A 157 2.04 -27.38 -3.01
CA LYS A 157 3.47 -27.68 -3.21
C LYS A 157 4.28 -27.77 -1.91
N THR A 158 3.79 -27.20 -0.81
CA THR A 158 4.44 -27.29 0.51
C THR A 158 4.07 -28.54 1.31
N ILE A 159 3.07 -29.31 0.86
CA ILE A 159 2.65 -30.55 1.51
C ILE A 159 3.74 -31.61 1.30
N THR A 160 4.29 -32.14 2.41
CA THR A 160 5.39 -33.10 2.38
C THR A 160 4.94 -34.56 2.19
N ASP A 161 3.72 -34.88 2.64
CA ASP A 161 3.10 -36.19 2.39
C ASP A 161 2.68 -36.29 0.92
N SER A 162 3.33 -37.17 0.17
CA SER A 162 3.15 -37.28 -1.29
C SER A 162 1.72 -37.69 -1.68
N SER A 163 1.06 -38.54 -0.90
CA SER A 163 -0.30 -38.99 -1.17
C SER A 163 -1.31 -37.86 -0.95
N ARG A 164 -1.17 -37.12 0.15
CA ARG A 164 -1.98 -35.94 0.44
C ARG A 164 -1.72 -34.83 -0.58
N GLN A 165 -0.47 -34.59 -0.92
CA GLN A 165 -0.11 -33.60 -1.94
C GLN A 165 -0.76 -33.95 -3.29
N ALA A 166 -0.66 -35.20 -3.73
CA ALA A 166 -1.28 -35.66 -4.98
C ALA A 166 -2.80 -35.47 -4.96
N GLY A 167 -3.47 -35.80 -3.85
CA GLY A 167 -4.91 -35.56 -3.70
C GLY A 167 -5.29 -34.07 -3.74
N VAL A 168 -4.51 -33.18 -3.13
CA VAL A 168 -4.78 -31.73 -3.20
C VAL A 168 -4.53 -31.18 -4.60
N LEU A 169 -3.45 -31.59 -5.27
CA LEU A 169 -3.16 -31.18 -6.64
C LEU A 169 -4.23 -31.64 -7.63
N GLU A 170 -4.75 -32.86 -7.46
CA GLU A 170 -5.90 -33.37 -8.21
C GLU A 170 -7.12 -32.46 -8.07
N GLN A 171 -7.52 -32.12 -6.83
CA GLN A 171 -8.67 -31.25 -6.60
C GLN A 171 -8.47 -29.86 -7.20
N ILE A 172 -7.29 -29.26 -7.07
CA ILE A 172 -6.99 -27.96 -7.67
C ILE A 172 -7.09 -28.04 -9.20
N ALA A 173 -6.56 -29.11 -9.82
CA ALA A 173 -6.65 -29.29 -11.26
C ALA A 173 -8.11 -29.43 -11.74
N LEU A 174 -8.93 -30.19 -11.03
CA LEU A 174 -10.36 -30.34 -11.34
C LEU A 174 -11.10 -28.99 -11.27
N VAL A 175 -10.82 -28.16 -10.27
CA VAL A 175 -11.43 -26.82 -10.20
C VAL A 175 -10.96 -25.93 -11.37
N TYR A 176 -9.69 -26.02 -11.79
CA TYR A 176 -9.22 -25.33 -13.00
C TYR A 176 -9.97 -25.79 -14.27
N ILE A 177 -10.36 -27.07 -14.36
CA ILE A 177 -11.22 -27.56 -15.46
C ILE A 177 -12.61 -26.92 -15.38
N GLU A 178 -13.24 -26.92 -14.21
CA GLU A 178 -14.59 -26.37 -14.00
C GLU A 178 -14.69 -24.89 -14.38
N VAL A 179 -13.66 -24.10 -14.08
CA VAL A 179 -13.61 -22.66 -14.43
C VAL A 179 -13.06 -22.38 -15.83
N GLY A 180 -12.86 -23.42 -16.66
CA GLY A 180 -12.47 -23.28 -18.07
C GLY A 180 -10.99 -22.98 -18.32
N GLN A 181 -10.14 -23.08 -17.30
CA GLN A 181 -8.70 -22.84 -17.37
C GLN A 181 -7.92 -24.15 -17.62
N TYR A 182 -8.21 -24.79 -18.74
CA TYR A 182 -7.69 -26.12 -19.09
C TYR A 182 -6.15 -26.22 -19.19
N PRO A 183 -5.42 -25.21 -19.71
CA PRO A 183 -3.95 -25.27 -19.75
C PRO A 183 -3.32 -25.38 -18.34
N GLN A 184 -3.88 -24.66 -17.36
CA GLN A 184 -3.45 -24.69 -15.96
C GLN A 184 -3.76 -26.06 -15.33
N ALA A 185 -4.96 -26.60 -15.58
CA ALA A 185 -5.32 -27.94 -15.13
C ALA A 185 -4.34 -29.01 -15.68
N LEU A 186 -4.02 -28.94 -16.97
CA LEU A 186 -3.06 -29.86 -17.60
C LEU A 186 -1.66 -29.72 -16.99
N GLN A 187 -1.19 -28.49 -16.75
CA GLN A 187 0.10 -28.26 -16.10
C GLN A 187 0.13 -28.89 -14.70
N ILE A 188 -0.93 -28.73 -13.91
CA ILE A 188 -1.01 -29.29 -12.56
C ILE A 188 -1.11 -30.81 -12.60
N ALA A 189 -1.82 -31.39 -13.56
CA ALA A 189 -1.90 -32.84 -13.75
C ALA A 189 -0.50 -33.47 -13.92
N THR A 190 0.44 -32.78 -14.60
CA THR A 190 1.83 -33.26 -14.73
C THR A 190 2.63 -33.24 -13.42
N MET A 191 2.18 -32.50 -12.41
CA MET A 191 2.81 -32.43 -11.08
C MET A 191 2.30 -33.51 -10.11
N ILE A 192 1.23 -34.22 -10.46
CA ILE A 192 0.64 -35.26 -9.62
C ILE A 192 1.51 -36.52 -9.72
N ALA A 193 2.16 -36.89 -8.62
CA ALA A 193 3.02 -38.07 -8.56
C ALA A 193 2.26 -39.40 -8.53
N ASP A 194 1.02 -39.40 -8.05
CA ASP A 194 0.14 -40.58 -8.07
C ASP A 194 -0.43 -40.78 -9.47
N SER A 195 0.02 -41.85 -10.15
CA SER A 195 -0.36 -42.16 -11.53
C SER A 195 -1.87 -42.37 -11.73
N SER A 196 -2.58 -42.89 -10.72
CA SER A 196 -4.02 -43.12 -10.79
C SER A 196 -4.78 -41.80 -10.75
N ARG A 197 -4.42 -40.92 -9.81
CA ARG A 197 -5.00 -39.56 -9.72
C ARG A 197 -4.65 -38.71 -10.94
N GLN A 198 -3.41 -38.80 -11.42
CA GLN A 198 -2.99 -38.12 -12.64
C GLN A 198 -3.84 -38.56 -13.83
N ALA A 199 -4.03 -39.88 -14.03
CA ALA A 199 -4.84 -40.41 -15.10
C ALA A 199 -6.30 -39.92 -15.01
N GLY A 200 -6.88 -39.87 -13.81
CA GLY A 200 -8.23 -39.34 -13.59
C GLY A 200 -8.38 -37.87 -14.02
N VAL A 201 -7.43 -37.00 -13.67
CA VAL A 201 -7.45 -35.58 -14.12
C VAL A 201 -7.30 -35.47 -15.64
N LEU A 202 -6.40 -36.26 -16.24
CA LEU A 202 -6.20 -36.24 -17.69
C LEU A 202 -7.42 -36.78 -18.44
N GLU A 203 -8.09 -37.81 -17.93
CA GLU A 203 -9.34 -38.34 -18.47
C GLU A 203 -10.45 -37.27 -18.42
N GLN A 204 -10.59 -36.56 -17.30
CA GLN A 204 -11.56 -35.46 -17.20
C GLN A 204 -11.28 -34.34 -18.20
N LEU A 205 -10.00 -34.01 -18.45
CA LEU A 205 -9.61 -33.06 -19.49
C LEU A 205 -9.98 -33.56 -20.90
N VAL A 206 -9.76 -34.84 -21.20
CA VAL A 206 -10.17 -35.44 -22.48
C VAL A 206 -11.67 -35.30 -22.67
N LEU A 207 -12.47 -35.72 -21.67
CA LEU A 207 -13.93 -35.62 -21.73
C LEU A 207 -14.37 -34.17 -21.94
N THR A 208 -13.81 -33.23 -21.17
CA THR A 208 -14.15 -31.81 -21.29
C THR A 208 -13.80 -31.26 -22.68
N TYR A 209 -12.62 -31.59 -23.22
CA TYR A 209 -12.23 -31.17 -24.57
C TYR A 209 -13.13 -31.77 -25.66
N LEU A 210 -13.60 -33.01 -25.49
CA LEU A 210 -14.58 -33.62 -26.40
C LEU A 210 -15.92 -32.87 -26.36
N GLU A 211 -16.39 -32.53 -25.16
CA GLU A 211 -17.65 -31.81 -24.95
C GLU A 211 -17.63 -30.41 -25.60
N ILE A 212 -16.50 -29.70 -25.52
CA ILE A 212 -16.35 -28.38 -26.15
C ILE A 212 -15.84 -28.43 -27.62
N GLY A 213 -15.78 -29.63 -28.22
CA GLY A 213 -15.40 -29.82 -29.63
C GLY A 213 -13.92 -29.63 -29.96
N GLN A 214 -13.04 -29.57 -28.95
CA GLN A 214 -11.59 -29.47 -29.11
C GLN A 214 -10.93 -30.85 -29.26
N TYR A 215 -11.32 -31.56 -30.32
CA TYR A 215 -10.86 -32.93 -30.59
C TYR A 215 -9.33 -33.10 -30.70
N PRO A 216 -8.56 -32.15 -31.30
CA PRO A 216 -7.10 -32.29 -31.35
C PRO A 216 -6.45 -32.35 -29.97
N GLN A 217 -6.90 -31.51 -29.03
CA GLN A 217 -6.43 -31.45 -27.65
C GLN A 217 -6.82 -32.74 -26.89
N ALA A 218 -8.07 -33.18 -27.04
CA ALA A 218 -8.53 -34.45 -26.46
C ALA A 218 -7.68 -35.63 -26.95
N LEU A 219 -7.43 -35.72 -28.26
CA LEU A 219 -6.62 -36.79 -28.85
C LEU A 219 -5.17 -36.75 -28.36
N GLN A 220 -4.59 -35.55 -28.25
CA GLN A 220 -3.23 -35.39 -27.74
C GLN A 220 -3.11 -35.93 -26.30
N ILE A 221 -4.04 -35.55 -25.42
CA ILE A 221 -4.01 -35.99 -24.02
C ILE A 221 -4.30 -37.49 -23.91
N ALA A 222 -5.27 -38.01 -24.66
CA ALA A 222 -5.61 -39.44 -24.66
C ALA A 222 -4.42 -40.32 -25.08
N ARG A 223 -3.60 -39.85 -26.03
CA ARG A 223 -2.36 -40.54 -26.41
C ARG A 223 -1.36 -40.59 -25.27
N THR A 224 -1.16 -39.49 -24.55
CA THR A 224 -0.28 -39.45 -23.37
C THR A 224 -0.71 -40.47 -22.32
N ILE A 225 -2.01 -40.57 -22.02
CA ILE A 225 -2.54 -41.57 -21.07
C ILE A 225 -2.24 -43.00 -21.56
N ALA A 226 -2.52 -43.27 -22.84
CA ALA A 226 -2.32 -44.60 -23.42
C ALA A 226 -0.85 -45.03 -23.40
N ASP A 227 0.08 -44.11 -23.69
CA ASP A 227 1.51 -44.39 -23.70
C ASP A 227 2.05 -44.62 -22.29
N SER A 228 1.62 -43.83 -21.30
CA SER A 228 1.96 -44.05 -19.89
C SER A 228 1.42 -45.39 -19.36
N SER A 229 0.19 -45.78 -19.74
CA SER A 229 -0.39 -47.06 -19.35
C SER A 229 0.37 -48.27 -19.93
N ARG A 230 0.93 -48.13 -21.14
CA ARG A 230 1.77 -49.18 -21.75
C ARG A 230 3.11 -49.31 -21.03
N GLN A 231 3.74 -48.20 -20.64
CA GLN A 231 5.03 -48.23 -19.94
C GLN A 231 4.93 -48.85 -18.53
N ALA A 232 3.79 -48.71 -17.85
CA ALA A 232 3.59 -49.28 -16.51
C ALA A 232 3.37 -50.81 -16.50
N LYS A 233 3.22 -51.46 -17.65
CA LYS A 233 2.94 -52.90 -17.79
C LYS A 233 4.15 -53.75 -18.22
N VAL A 234 5.32 -53.14 -18.37
CA VAL A 234 6.59 -53.79 -18.76
C VAL A 234 7.48 -53.95 -17.54
#